data_AF-H1Y971-F1
#
_entry.id   AF-H1Y971-F1
#
_cell.length_a   1.000
_cell.length_b   1.000
_cell.length_c   1.000
_cell.angle_alpha   90.00
_cell.angle_beta   90.00
_cell.angle_gamma   90.00
#
_symmetry.space_group_name_H-M   'P 1'
#
loop_
_entity.id
_entity.type
_entity.pdbx_description
1 polymer ?
#
loop_
_entity_poly.entity_id
_entity_poly.type
_entity_poly.pdbx_seq_one_letter_code
_entity_poly.pdbx_strand_id
1 'polypeptide(L)'
;MFNLKRFLICLILGAAIYRPEAKGQLPGAPIDVEHYRFDIQLNDLNDVMKGEAAISLKYLQNTSSTQLDLIKQDKTGKGMLVEWIKENGKKLHFFQDGDKVTIYRAAKANQRHCYVIKYSGIPADGLVISTNIFGHRTFFGDNWPNRAHNWLPCVDLPADKASVDFYVTAPSHYQVIANGLKVSDIILPGALKLTHWKEVNSLPTKVMVIGVADFAIDHVGLVAGIPVESYVYPENKTPGFRDYAAAKAILPFYIKKIGPYAYQKLANVQSKTRFGGMENASAIFYFEKSVGSPDIEALMAHEIAHQWFGDAVTEKKWQHIWLSEGFATYMTDLYLENKYGADTLKKRLDDARRKVIAFEAKRFTPVVDTAVNDNYMQLLNANSYEKGSWILHMLRHQLGDAVFMKAISNYYKHYKGANANTDDLRREFEDASGISLKAYFKQWLYTAGHPHLKITSRYDVDRKSTVLHIEQTQERLFEFSLEIATRAKPAVHTYAIKQRITDIELPFALAQDVLTFDPGVNLLFDYQLMLN
;
A
#
# COMPACT_ATOMS: atom_id res chain seq x y z
N MET A 1 21.36 -19.54 -36.58
CA MET A 1 20.02 -18.90 -36.65
C MET A 1 18.95 -19.96 -36.48
N PHE A 2 18.53 -20.29 -35.26
CA PHE A 2 17.32 -21.09 -35.04
C PHE A 2 16.18 -20.16 -34.69
N ASN A 3 15.27 -20.01 -35.66
CA ASN A 3 14.05 -19.24 -35.57
C ASN A 3 13.04 -20.08 -34.79
N LEU A 4 13.15 -20.11 -33.46
CA LEU A 4 12.06 -20.59 -32.62
C LEU A 4 10.94 -19.57 -32.82
N LYS A 5 10.05 -19.82 -33.79
CA LYS A 5 8.79 -19.09 -33.91
C LYS A 5 8.00 -19.39 -32.64
N ARG A 6 8.29 -18.64 -31.56
CA ARG A 6 7.36 -18.47 -30.45
C ARG A 6 6.15 -17.78 -31.08
N PHE A 7 5.16 -18.57 -31.47
CA PHE A 7 3.85 -18.03 -31.70
C PHE A 7 3.37 -17.57 -30.32
N LEU A 8 3.46 -16.27 -30.06
CA LEU A 8 2.71 -15.64 -28.98
C LEU A 8 1.24 -15.74 -29.39
N ILE A 9 0.61 -16.89 -29.10
CA ILE A 9 -0.82 -17.06 -29.34
C ILE A 9 -1.50 -16.33 -28.20
N CYS A 10 -1.98 -15.12 -28.48
CA CYS A 10 -2.98 -14.48 -27.64
C CYS A 10 -4.26 -15.31 -27.78
N LEU A 11 -4.39 -16.36 -26.96
CA LEU A 11 -5.64 -17.11 -26.85
C LEU A 11 -6.65 -16.16 -26.22
N ILE A 12 -7.53 -15.59 -27.04
CA ILE A 12 -8.84 -15.18 -26.56
C ILE A 12 -9.47 -16.48 -26.05
N LEU A 13 -9.40 -16.71 -24.75
CA LEU A 13 -10.05 -17.85 -24.10
C LEU A 13 -11.55 -17.70 -24.35
N GLY A 14 -12.02 -18.27 -25.45
CA GLY A 14 -13.42 -18.38 -25.85
C GLY A 14 -14.20 -19.40 -25.03
N ALA A 15 -13.84 -19.59 -23.76
CA ALA A 15 -14.69 -20.23 -22.79
C ALA A 15 -15.27 -19.10 -21.92
N ALA A 16 -16.59 -18.98 -21.92
CA ALA A 16 -17.34 -18.14 -20.99
C ALA A 16 -17.12 -18.63 -19.55
N ILE A 17 -15.92 -18.44 -19.02
CA ILE A 17 -15.72 -18.36 -17.58
C ILE A 17 -16.27 -16.98 -17.24
N TYR A 18 -17.36 -16.96 -16.48
CA TYR A 18 -17.96 -15.75 -15.93
C TYR A 18 -16.87 -15.01 -15.13
N ARG A 19 -16.11 -14.13 -15.79
CA ARG A 19 -15.22 -13.20 -15.13
C ARG A 19 -16.12 -12.05 -14.68
N PRO A 20 -16.22 -11.77 -13.38
CA PRO A 20 -17.03 -10.65 -12.91
C PRO A 20 -16.58 -9.38 -13.64
N GLU A 21 -17.54 -8.49 -13.92
CA GLU A 21 -17.28 -7.16 -14.46
C GLU A 21 -16.14 -6.46 -13.71
N ALA A 22 -15.43 -5.56 -14.41
CA ALA A 22 -14.40 -4.69 -13.86
C ALA A 22 -14.75 -4.23 -12.44
N LYS A 23 -14.06 -4.81 -11.44
CA LYS A 23 -14.32 -4.49 -10.03
C LYS A 23 -13.70 -3.16 -9.61
N GLY A 24 -12.87 -2.56 -10.46
CA GLY A 24 -12.19 -1.32 -10.13
C GLY A 24 -11.65 -0.66 -11.37
N GLN A 25 -12.27 0.45 -11.77
CA GLN A 25 -11.75 1.45 -12.68
C GLN A 25 -12.18 2.85 -12.24
N LEU A 26 -11.45 3.87 -12.70
CA LEU A 26 -11.92 5.24 -12.55
C LEU A 26 -13.22 5.46 -13.36
N PRO A 27 -14.19 6.20 -12.80
CA PRO A 27 -15.33 6.68 -13.56
C PRO A 27 -14.87 7.40 -14.83
N GLY A 28 -15.43 7.01 -15.98
CA GLY A 28 -15.10 7.61 -17.28
C GLY A 28 -13.87 7.03 -17.98
N ALA A 29 -13.24 5.97 -17.45
CA ALA A 29 -12.16 5.28 -18.15
C ALA A 29 -12.59 4.82 -19.56
N PRO A 30 -11.75 4.98 -20.60
CA PRO A 30 -12.09 4.56 -21.96
C PRO A 30 -11.89 3.06 -22.19
N ILE A 31 -11.00 2.43 -21.41
CA ILE A 31 -10.63 1.03 -21.50
C ILE A 31 -10.57 0.40 -20.10
N ASP A 32 -10.54 -0.93 -20.11
CA ASP A 32 -10.42 -1.84 -18.98
C ASP A 32 -9.36 -2.87 -19.31
N VAL A 33 -8.20 -2.87 -18.64
CA VAL A 33 -7.21 -3.91 -18.89
C VAL A 33 -7.56 -5.15 -18.08
N GLU A 34 -7.84 -6.25 -18.76
CA GLU A 34 -8.24 -7.52 -18.13
C GLU A 34 -7.02 -8.41 -17.81
N HIS A 35 -5.96 -8.31 -18.62
CA HIS A 35 -4.76 -9.14 -18.46
C HIS A 35 -3.51 -8.53 -19.12
N TYR A 36 -2.39 -8.62 -18.41
CA TYR A 36 -1.05 -8.39 -18.93
C TYR A 36 -0.27 -9.69 -19.04
N ARG A 37 0.46 -9.85 -20.15
CA ARG A 37 1.58 -10.77 -20.24
C ARG A 37 2.83 -9.96 -20.60
N PHE A 38 3.88 -10.09 -19.80
CA PHE A 38 5.16 -9.43 -20.04
C PHE A 38 6.26 -10.47 -20.27
N ASP A 39 6.74 -10.58 -21.51
CA ASP A 39 7.96 -11.31 -21.86
C ASP A 39 9.15 -10.36 -21.76
N ILE A 40 10.02 -10.57 -20.77
CA ILE A 40 11.13 -9.68 -20.43
C ILE A 40 12.44 -10.41 -20.62
N GLN A 41 13.41 -9.78 -21.27
CA GLN A 41 14.78 -10.28 -21.41
C GLN A 41 15.78 -9.33 -20.75
N LEU A 42 16.59 -9.88 -19.86
CA LEU A 42 17.64 -9.18 -19.09
C LEU A 42 19.02 -9.77 -19.39
N ASN A 43 20.08 -9.03 -19.08
CA ASN A 43 21.46 -9.42 -19.38
C ASN A 43 22.51 -8.78 -18.45
N ASP A 44 23.71 -9.35 -18.41
CA ASP A 44 24.83 -8.87 -17.58
C ASP A 44 25.68 -7.77 -18.23
N LEU A 45 25.57 -7.59 -19.54
CA LEU A 45 26.47 -6.73 -20.31
C LEU A 45 26.12 -5.25 -20.19
N ASN A 46 24.83 -4.93 -20.09
CA ASN A 46 24.31 -3.56 -20.07
C ASN A 46 22.91 -3.49 -19.46
N ASP A 47 22.42 -2.27 -19.26
CA ASP A 47 21.11 -1.98 -18.67
C ASP A 47 19.95 -2.01 -19.69
N VAL A 48 20.19 -2.44 -20.93
CA VAL A 48 19.14 -2.56 -21.94
C VAL A 48 18.31 -3.79 -21.67
N MET A 49 17.00 -3.59 -21.48
CA MET A 49 16.02 -4.68 -21.48
C MET A 49 15.29 -4.76 -22.82
N LYS A 50 14.83 -5.96 -23.16
CA LYS A 50 13.91 -6.20 -24.28
C LYS A 50 12.60 -6.72 -23.74
N GLY A 51 11.49 -6.20 -24.26
CA GLY A 51 10.15 -6.54 -23.85
C GLY A 51 9.27 -6.91 -25.04
N GLU A 52 8.40 -7.89 -24.83
CA GLU A 52 7.19 -8.10 -25.63
C GLU A 52 6.01 -8.19 -24.67
N ALA A 53 5.09 -7.22 -24.74
CA ALA A 53 3.91 -7.16 -23.87
C ALA A 53 2.66 -7.53 -24.67
N ALA A 54 1.87 -8.47 -24.17
CA ALA A 54 0.51 -8.71 -24.67
C ALA A 54 -0.50 -8.17 -23.65
N ILE A 55 -1.34 -7.23 -24.11
CA ILE A 55 -2.30 -6.50 -23.27
C ILE A 55 -3.69 -6.81 -23.77
N SER A 56 -4.46 -7.56 -22.98
CA SER A 56 -5.86 -7.86 -23.25
C SER A 56 -6.74 -6.85 -22.54
N LEU A 57 -7.59 -6.16 -23.28
CA LEU A 57 -8.45 -5.09 -22.76
C LEU A 57 -9.85 -5.12 -23.33
N LYS A 58 -10.80 -4.54 -22.59
CA LYS A 58 -12.16 -4.25 -22.99
C LYS A 58 -12.35 -2.74 -23.18
N TYR A 59 -12.98 -2.34 -24.27
CA TYR A 59 -13.39 -0.95 -24.48
C TYR A 59 -14.65 -0.63 -23.68
N LEU A 60 -14.62 0.44 -22.92
CA LEU A 60 -15.77 0.92 -22.14
C LEU A 60 -16.58 1.97 -22.93
N GLN A 61 -15.97 2.58 -23.94
CA GLN A 61 -16.56 3.62 -24.77
C GLN A 61 -16.16 3.42 -26.24
N ASN A 62 -16.91 4.02 -27.17
CA ASN A 62 -16.51 4.07 -28.57
C ASN A 62 -15.30 4.99 -28.71
N THR A 63 -14.27 4.56 -29.45
CA THR A 63 -13.08 5.37 -29.70
C THR A 63 -12.44 5.06 -31.05
N SER A 64 -11.67 6.01 -31.58
CA SER A 64 -10.83 5.84 -32.76
C SER A 64 -9.38 5.47 -32.42
N SER A 65 -8.96 5.66 -31.18
CA SER A 65 -7.59 5.38 -30.71
C SER A 65 -7.56 4.99 -29.22
N THR A 66 -6.42 4.48 -28.76
CA THR A 66 -6.21 4.07 -27.37
C THR A 66 -4.83 4.48 -26.91
N GLN A 67 -4.72 4.98 -25.69
CA GLN A 67 -3.46 5.37 -25.08
C GLN A 67 -3.05 4.38 -24.01
N LEU A 68 -1.77 4.04 -24.01
CA LEU A 68 -1.08 3.33 -22.94
C LEU A 68 0.09 4.18 -22.47
N ASP A 69 0.47 4.03 -21.22
CA ASP A 69 1.60 4.68 -20.60
C ASP A 69 2.86 3.86 -20.90
N LEU A 70 3.85 4.49 -21.55
CA LEU A 70 5.20 3.96 -21.74
C LEU A 70 6.15 5.11 -22.09
N ILE A 71 7.10 5.39 -21.20
CA ILE A 71 8.04 6.49 -21.41
C ILE A 71 8.91 6.27 -22.65
N LYS A 72 8.95 7.27 -23.52
CA LYS A 72 9.81 7.28 -24.71
C LYS A 72 11.27 7.44 -24.32
N GLN A 73 12.15 6.85 -25.12
CA GLN A 73 13.58 7.08 -24.99
C GLN A 73 13.93 8.57 -25.16
N ASP A 74 14.64 9.13 -24.18
CA ASP A 74 15.09 10.52 -24.14
C ASP A 74 16.53 10.70 -24.64
N LYS A 75 17.04 11.93 -24.57
CA LYS A 75 18.40 12.29 -25.02
C LYS A 75 19.51 11.67 -24.15
N THR A 76 19.20 11.22 -22.93
CA THR A 76 20.14 10.52 -22.05
C THR A 76 20.26 9.03 -22.39
N GLY A 77 19.41 8.52 -23.28
CA GLY A 77 19.34 7.12 -23.67
C GLY A 77 18.42 6.27 -22.79
N LYS A 78 17.80 6.87 -21.76
CA LYS A 78 16.81 6.24 -20.88
C LYS A 78 15.40 6.32 -21.45
N GLY A 79 14.56 5.36 -21.11
CA GLY A 79 13.22 5.15 -21.64
C GLY A 79 13.16 4.05 -22.69
N MET A 80 11.95 3.79 -23.19
CA MET A 80 11.65 2.64 -24.02
C MET A 80 11.32 3.06 -25.46
N LEU A 81 11.81 2.29 -26.43
CA LEU A 81 11.50 2.45 -27.85
C LEU A 81 10.52 1.34 -28.28
N VAL A 82 9.33 1.73 -28.74
CA VAL A 82 8.39 0.78 -29.35
C VAL A 82 8.81 0.47 -30.79
N GLU A 83 9.10 -0.80 -31.08
CA GLU A 83 9.48 -1.25 -32.43
C GLU A 83 8.26 -1.51 -33.31
N TRP A 84 7.22 -2.13 -32.76
CA TRP A 84 5.95 -2.37 -33.44
C TRP A 84 4.84 -2.73 -32.46
N ILE A 85 3.61 -2.53 -32.91
CA ILE A 85 2.39 -3.00 -32.26
C ILE A 85 1.61 -3.87 -33.24
N LYS A 86 1.10 -5.01 -32.77
CA LYS A 86 0.29 -5.95 -33.56
C LYS A 86 -1.02 -6.30 -32.85
N GLU A 87 -2.03 -6.61 -33.65
CA GLU A 87 -3.25 -7.29 -33.25
C GLU A 87 -3.49 -8.43 -34.24
N ASN A 88 -3.75 -9.65 -33.76
CA ASN A 88 -3.97 -10.83 -34.61
C ASN A 88 -2.88 -11.03 -35.68
N GLY A 89 -1.62 -10.75 -35.31
CA GLY A 89 -0.45 -10.83 -36.20
C GLY A 89 -0.28 -9.67 -37.20
N LYS A 90 -1.27 -8.78 -37.34
CA LYS A 90 -1.22 -7.62 -38.25
C LYS A 90 -0.64 -6.41 -37.52
N LYS A 91 0.30 -5.71 -38.16
CA LYS A 91 0.87 -4.46 -37.61
C LYS A 91 -0.20 -3.36 -37.58
N LEU A 92 -0.20 -2.58 -36.50
CA LEU A 92 -1.05 -1.41 -36.32
C LEU A 92 -0.24 -0.12 -36.46
N HIS A 93 -0.91 0.96 -36.85
CA HIS A 93 -0.33 2.30 -36.80
C HIS A 93 -0.33 2.79 -35.34
N PHE A 94 0.78 3.38 -34.91
CA PHE A 94 0.93 3.93 -33.56
C PHE A 94 1.83 5.17 -33.57
N PHE A 95 1.74 5.96 -32.50
CA PHE A 95 2.60 7.09 -32.24
C PHE A 95 3.07 7.06 -30.79
N GLN A 96 4.37 7.25 -30.55
CA GLN A 96 4.97 7.31 -29.21
C GLN A 96 5.55 8.69 -28.97
N ASP A 97 5.08 9.35 -27.90
CA ASP A 97 5.54 10.68 -27.50
C ASP A 97 5.38 10.88 -25.99
N GLY A 98 6.35 11.58 -25.39
CA GLY A 98 6.42 11.76 -23.93
C GLY A 98 6.34 10.43 -23.19
N ASP A 99 5.35 10.30 -22.32
CA ASP A 99 5.02 9.12 -21.52
C ASP A 99 3.92 8.23 -22.15
N LYS A 100 3.50 8.49 -23.39
CA LYS A 100 2.35 7.82 -24.03
C LYS A 100 2.70 7.08 -25.31
N VAL A 101 1.97 5.99 -25.53
CA VAL A 101 1.86 5.26 -26.79
C VAL A 101 0.40 5.27 -27.24
N THR A 102 0.12 5.95 -28.35
CA THR A 102 -1.21 6.01 -28.96
C THR A 102 -1.33 4.97 -30.07
N ILE A 103 -2.29 4.05 -29.94
CA ILE A 103 -2.62 3.00 -30.91
C ILE A 103 -3.84 3.45 -31.71
N TYR A 104 -3.71 3.56 -33.03
CA TYR A 104 -4.81 3.99 -33.91
C TYR A 104 -5.63 2.78 -34.36
N ARG A 105 -6.62 2.44 -33.53
CA ARG A 105 -7.55 1.33 -33.76
C ARG A 105 -8.94 1.73 -33.30
N ALA A 106 -9.87 1.85 -34.25
CA ALA A 106 -11.27 2.09 -33.92
C ALA A 106 -11.88 0.86 -33.23
N ALA A 107 -12.59 1.10 -32.13
CA ALA A 107 -13.28 0.10 -31.34
C ALA A 107 -14.60 0.65 -30.79
N LYS A 108 -15.58 -0.24 -30.63
CA LYS A 108 -16.87 0.05 -30.00
C LYS A 108 -16.85 -0.36 -28.53
N ALA A 109 -17.69 0.27 -27.73
CA ALA A 109 -17.93 -0.15 -26.35
C ALA A 109 -18.27 -1.65 -26.28
N ASN A 110 -17.75 -2.31 -25.25
CA ASN A 110 -17.79 -3.75 -24.99
C ASN A 110 -16.98 -4.66 -25.92
N GLN A 111 -16.25 -4.13 -26.92
CA GLN A 111 -15.32 -4.94 -27.70
C GLN A 111 -14.06 -5.26 -26.89
N ARG A 112 -13.50 -6.45 -27.11
CA ARG A 112 -12.23 -6.89 -26.52
C ARG A 112 -11.15 -6.99 -27.57
N HIS A 113 -9.96 -6.54 -27.20
CA HIS A 113 -8.80 -6.48 -28.07
C HIS A 113 -7.57 -7.01 -27.33
N CYS A 114 -6.61 -7.58 -28.08
CA CYS A 114 -5.30 -7.95 -27.56
C CYS A 114 -4.22 -7.28 -28.41
N TYR A 115 -3.45 -6.39 -27.80
CA TYR A 115 -2.33 -5.71 -28.42
C TYR A 115 -1.02 -6.36 -27.99
N VAL A 116 -0.19 -6.73 -28.96
CA VAL A 116 1.18 -7.21 -28.72
C VAL A 116 2.15 -6.10 -29.09
N ILE A 117 2.93 -5.64 -28.13
CA ILE A 117 3.84 -4.49 -28.23
C ILE A 117 5.25 -5.00 -28.04
N LYS A 118 6.11 -4.84 -29.05
CA LYS A 118 7.54 -5.13 -28.93
C LYS A 118 8.32 -3.86 -28.72
N TYR A 119 9.19 -3.85 -27.72
CA TYR A 119 9.90 -2.66 -27.29
C TYR A 119 11.25 -3.02 -26.65
N SER A 120 12.17 -2.06 -26.58
CA SER A 120 13.44 -2.21 -25.89
C SER A 120 14.00 -0.86 -25.44
N GLY A 121 14.91 -0.86 -24.47
CA GLY A 121 15.49 0.37 -23.94
C GLY A 121 16.11 0.18 -22.57
N ILE A 122 16.63 1.27 -22.01
CA ILE A 122 17.11 1.32 -20.63
C ILE A 122 15.97 1.91 -19.80
N PRO A 123 15.39 1.19 -18.82
CA PRO A 123 14.35 1.73 -17.95
C PRO A 123 14.70 3.12 -17.42
N ALA A 124 13.79 4.08 -17.57
CA ALA A 124 14.04 5.43 -17.04
C ALA A 124 13.97 5.46 -15.50
N ASP A 125 13.05 4.67 -14.96
CA ASP A 125 12.82 4.38 -13.55
C ASP A 125 12.01 3.07 -13.46
N GLY A 126 11.45 2.74 -12.29
CA GLY A 126 10.55 1.59 -12.08
C GLY A 126 11.28 0.25 -11.97
N LEU A 127 12.11 -0.11 -12.94
CA LEU A 127 13.01 -1.26 -12.85
C LEU A 127 14.40 -0.80 -12.42
N VAL A 128 14.76 -1.08 -11.18
CA VAL A 128 16.08 -0.76 -10.61
C VAL A 128 17.10 -1.80 -11.08
N ILE A 129 17.93 -1.42 -12.04
CA ILE A 129 19.07 -2.20 -12.53
C ILE A 129 20.33 -1.65 -11.87
N SER A 130 20.95 -2.43 -10.98
CA SER A 130 22.09 -1.94 -10.18
C SER A 130 22.90 -3.09 -9.58
N THR A 131 23.97 -2.76 -8.86
CA THR A 131 24.70 -3.71 -8.01
C THR A 131 24.16 -3.71 -6.57
N ASN A 132 24.12 -4.89 -5.95
CA ASN A 132 23.80 -5.00 -4.54
C ASN A 132 24.99 -4.62 -3.64
N ILE A 133 24.77 -4.60 -2.32
CA ILE A 133 25.80 -4.29 -1.29
C ILE A 133 27.04 -5.19 -1.34
N PHE A 134 26.96 -6.33 -2.03
CA PHE A 134 28.07 -7.27 -2.22
C PHE A 134 28.71 -7.17 -3.61
N GLY A 135 28.28 -6.21 -4.43
CA GLY A 135 28.85 -5.95 -5.75
C GLY A 135 28.22 -6.76 -6.88
N HIS A 136 27.18 -7.56 -6.61
CA HIS A 136 26.53 -8.40 -7.63
C HIS A 136 25.43 -7.66 -8.37
N ARG A 137 25.33 -7.84 -9.68
CA ARG A 137 24.29 -7.22 -10.52
C ARG A 137 22.91 -7.79 -10.19
N THR A 138 21.89 -6.93 -10.17
CA THR A 138 20.51 -7.25 -9.79
C THR A 138 19.48 -6.41 -10.56
N PHE A 139 18.22 -6.87 -10.57
CA PHE A 139 17.08 -6.21 -11.20
C PHE A 139 15.86 -6.30 -10.29
N PHE A 140 15.28 -5.16 -9.90
CA PHE A 140 14.11 -5.13 -9.02
C PHE A 140 13.06 -4.14 -9.50
N GLY A 141 11.82 -4.61 -9.69
CA GLY A 141 10.67 -3.75 -9.89
C GLY A 141 10.34 -2.96 -8.61
N ASP A 142 10.09 -1.67 -8.77
CA ASP A 142 9.79 -0.70 -7.72
C ASP A 142 8.87 0.36 -8.38
N ASN A 143 7.59 0.02 -8.49
CA ASN A 143 6.65 0.75 -9.35
C ASN A 143 5.81 1.79 -8.62
N TRP A 144 5.87 1.88 -7.29
CA TRP A 144 5.12 2.90 -6.56
C TRP A 144 5.70 4.31 -6.83
N PRO A 145 4.86 5.35 -7.03
CA PRO A 145 3.40 5.29 -7.10
C PRO A 145 2.91 4.84 -8.49
N ASN A 146 3.45 5.45 -9.54
CA ASN A 146 3.11 5.20 -10.94
C ASN A 146 4.39 5.16 -11.77
N ARG A 147 5.27 4.20 -11.48
CA ARG A 147 6.58 4.06 -12.12
C ARG A 147 6.67 2.84 -13.04
N ALA A 148 5.60 2.05 -13.17
CA ALA A 148 5.55 0.89 -14.06
C ALA A 148 5.73 1.30 -15.53
N HIS A 149 5.14 2.42 -15.96
CA HIS A 149 5.24 2.94 -17.33
C HIS A 149 6.67 3.30 -17.77
N ASN A 150 7.64 3.31 -16.85
CA ASN A 150 9.03 3.54 -17.21
C ASN A 150 9.70 2.33 -17.87
N TRP A 151 9.06 1.16 -17.82
CA TRP A 151 9.61 -0.10 -18.36
C TRP A 151 8.54 -1.10 -18.83
N LEU A 152 7.25 -0.89 -18.54
CA LEU A 152 6.12 -1.71 -18.97
C LEU A 152 5.06 -0.86 -19.65
N PRO A 153 4.58 -1.19 -20.87
CA PRO A 153 3.41 -0.53 -21.44
C PRO A 153 2.16 -0.90 -20.63
N CYS A 154 1.47 0.09 -20.05
CA CYS A 154 0.38 -0.17 -19.11
C CYS A 154 -0.65 0.98 -19.03
N VAL A 155 -1.64 0.83 -18.14
CA VAL A 155 -2.46 1.94 -17.64
C VAL A 155 -2.00 2.16 -16.20
N ASP A 156 -1.19 3.18 -15.94
CA ASP A 156 -0.43 3.29 -14.70
C ASP A 156 -1.19 4.04 -13.60
N LEU A 157 -2.37 3.49 -13.27
CA LEU A 157 -3.28 4.03 -12.27
C LEU A 157 -3.64 2.95 -11.25
N PRO A 158 -3.72 3.28 -9.95
CA PRO A 158 -4.06 2.30 -8.91
C PRO A 158 -5.47 1.75 -9.07
N ALA A 159 -6.32 2.50 -9.78
CA ALA A 159 -7.69 2.13 -10.06
C ALA A 159 -7.84 1.10 -11.17
N ASP A 160 -6.88 0.89 -12.08
CA ASP A 160 -7.00 -0.11 -13.15
C ASP A 160 -6.31 -1.40 -12.71
N LYS A 161 -7.09 -2.47 -12.49
CA LYS A 161 -6.58 -3.73 -11.95
C LYS A 161 -6.69 -4.85 -12.98
N ALA A 162 -5.57 -5.53 -13.26
CA ALA A 162 -5.49 -6.63 -14.21
C ALA A 162 -4.73 -7.83 -13.64
N SER A 163 -5.02 -9.02 -14.15
CA SER A 163 -4.18 -10.20 -13.88
C SER A 163 -2.85 -10.09 -14.65
N VAL A 164 -1.79 -10.77 -14.20
CA VAL A 164 -0.46 -10.66 -14.83
C VAL A 164 0.29 -11.99 -14.93
N ASP A 165 0.87 -12.24 -16.10
CA ASP A 165 1.86 -13.28 -16.35
C ASP A 165 3.23 -12.64 -16.66
N PHE A 166 4.29 -13.08 -15.97
CA PHE A 166 5.66 -12.69 -16.26
C PHE A 166 6.44 -13.86 -16.86
N TYR A 167 7.03 -13.65 -18.03
CA TYR A 167 7.96 -14.56 -18.69
C TYR A 167 9.35 -13.92 -18.72
N VAL A 168 10.19 -14.25 -17.75
CA VAL A 168 11.49 -13.60 -17.56
C VAL A 168 12.60 -14.50 -18.09
N THR A 169 13.32 -14.01 -19.10
CA THR A 169 14.56 -14.62 -19.60
C THR A 169 15.76 -13.86 -19.05
N ALA A 170 16.59 -14.53 -18.23
CA ALA A 170 17.77 -13.95 -17.60
C ALA A 170 18.96 -14.94 -17.65
N PRO A 171 20.20 -14.48 -17.39
CA PRO A 171 21.34 -15.37 -17.12
C PRO A 171 20.99 -16.45 -16.09
N SER A 172 21.39 -17.70 -16.38
CA SER A 172 20.93 -18.90 -15.66
C SER A 172 21.37 -18.98 -14.20
N HIS A 173 22.41 -18.23 -13.82
CA HIS A 173 22.89 -18.12 -12.45
C HIS A 173 21.94 -17.34 -11.54
N TYR A 174 21.05 -16.51 -12.08
CA TYR A 174 20.05 -15.78 -11.29
C TYR A 174 18.86 -16.62 -10.87
N GLN A 175 18.29 -16.33 -9.70
CA GLN A 175 16.93 -16.72 -9.36
C GLN A 175 15.99 -15.56 -9.68
N VAL A 176 14.80 -15.90 -10.19
CA VAL A 176 13.74 -14.94 -10.48
C VAL A 176 12.63 -15.13 -9.45
N ILE A 177 12.06 -14.03 -8.98
CA ILE A 177 10.84 -13.97 -8.20
C ILE A 177 9.89 -12.96 -8.86
N ALA A 178 8.59 -13.24 -8.91
CA ALA A 178 7.58 -12.29 -9.40
C ALA A 178 6.27 -12.49 -8.64
N ASN A 179 5.23 -11.71 -8.96
CA ASN A 179 3.90 -11.93 -8.39
C ASN A 179 3.36 -13.32 -8.76
N GLY A 180 2.53 -13.90 -7.89
CA GLY A 180 1.86 -15.18 -8.12
C GLY A 180 2.78 -16.40 -8.08
N LEU A 181 2.31 -17.54 -8.60
CA LEU A 181 3.06 -18.80 -8.54
C LEU A 181 4.02 -18.97 -9.72
N LYS A 182 5.16 -19.63 -9.46
CA LYS A 182 6.06 -20.11 -10.52
C LYS A 182 5.41 -21.29 -11.22
N VAL A 183 5.12 -21.14 -12.50
CA VAL A 183 4.49 -22.17 -13.34
C VAL A 183 5.54 -23.05 -14.02
N SER A 184 6.62 -22.45 -14.52
CA SER A 184 7.70 -23.20 -15.18
C SER A 184 9.05 -22.50 -15.02
N ASP A 185 10.11 -23.30 -15.13
CA ASP A 185 11.50 -22.87 -15.05
C ASP A 185 12.32 -23.71 -16.05
N ILE A 186 12.79 -23.09 -17.12
CA ILE A 186 13.34 -23.79 -18.30
C ILE A 186 14.73 -23.23 -18.61
N ILE A 187 15.74 -24.11 -18.56
CA ILE A 187 17.10 -23.77 -19.02
C ILE A 187 17.11 -23.65 -20.54
N LEU A 188 17.71 -22.56 -21.03
CA LEU A 188 17.85 -22.25 -22.45
C LEU A 188 19.33 -22.30 -22.88
N PRO A 189 19.62 -22.50 -24.17
CA PRO A 189 20.97 -22.36 -24.70
C PRO A 189 21.59 -20.99 -24.38
N GLY A 190 22.93 -20.95 -24.29
CA GLY A 190 23.67 -19.71 -24.01
C GLY A 190 23.66 -19.28 -22.55
N ALA A 191 23.58 -20.24 -21.61
CA ALA A 191 23.53 -20.00 -20.17
C ALA A 191 22.39 -19.06 -19.75
N LEU A 192 21.24 -19.17 -20.41
CA LEU A 192 20.02 -18.43 -20.09
C LEU A 192 18.98 -19.33 -19.42
N LYS A 193 18.03 -18.72 -18.72
CA LYS A 193 16.91 -19.39 -18.09
C LYS A 193 15.64 -18.58 -18.30
N LEU A 194 14.56 -19.25 -18.67
CA LEU A 194 13.22 -18.69 -18.77
C LEU A 194 12.37 -19.17 -17.60
N THR A 195 11.86 -18.24 -16.80
CA THR A 195 10.87 -18.52 -15.77
C THR A 195 9.52 -17.94 -16.16
N HIS A 196 8.45 -18.68 -15.90
CA HIS A 196 7.07 -18.22 -16.05
C HIS A 196 6.41 -18.12 -14.68
N TRP A 197 5.85 -16.94 -14.39
CA TRP A 197 5.09 -16.63 -13.18
C TRP A 197 3.70 -16.17 -13.55
N LYS A 198 2.70 -16.53 -12.74
CA LYS A 198 1.30 -16.24 -12.99
C LYS A 198 0.59 -15.80 -11.73
N GLU A 199 0.04 -14.58 -11.76
CA GLU A 199 -0.89 -14.05 -10.77
C GLU A 199 -2.30 -13.97 -11.37
N VAL A 200 -3.23 -14.68 -10.73
CA VAL A 200 -4.62 -14.80 -11.20
C VAL A 200 -5.52 -13.69 -10.64
N ASN A 201 -5.14 -13.09 -9.51
CA ASN A 201 -5.85 -11.96 -8.94
C ASN A 201 -5.53 -10.69 -9.73
N SER A 202 -6.51 -9.80 -9.86
CA SER A 202 -6.29 -8.49 -10.47
C SER A 202 -5.47 -7.60 -9.54
N LEU A 203 -4.35 -7.09 -10.03
CA LEU A 203 -3.45 -6.18 -9.34
C LEU A 203 -3.43 -4.82 -10.05
N PRO A 204 -3.25 -3.71 -9.31
CA PRO A 204 -2.79 -2.46 -9.92
C PRO A 204 -1.32 -2.58 -10.36
N THR A 205 -0.91 -1.82 -11.38
CA THR A 205 0.47 -1.82 -11.91
C THR A 205 1.53 -1.44 -10.87
N LYS A 206 1.15 -0.63 -9.86
CA LYS A 206 2.03 -0.19 -8.77
C LYS A 206 2.69 -1.34 -7.99
N VAL A 207 2.07 -2.53 -8.00
CA VAL A 207 2.56 -3.74 -7.28
C VAL A 207 2.89 -4.92 -8.20
N MET A 208 2.92 -4.71 -9.52
CA MET A 208 3.35 -5.73 -10.48
C MET A 208 4.87 -5.71 -10.66
N VAL A 209 5.59 -6.70 -10.15
CA VAL A 209 7.05 -6.68 -10.07
C VAL A 209 7.70 -8.00 -10.45
N ILE A 210 8.98 -7.88 -10.82
CA ILE A 210 9.95 -8.96 -10.85
C ILE A 210 11.15 -8.60 -9.95
N GLY A 211 11.78 -9.60 -9.38
CA GLY A 211 13.07 -9.52 -8.69
C GLY A 211 14.01 -10.57 -9.28
N VAL A 212 15.21 -10.17 -9.68
CA VAL A 212 16.20 -11.02 -10.32
C VAL A 212 17.57 -10.74 -9.71
N ALA A 213 18.09 -11.71 -8.97
CA ALA A 213 19.39 -11.66 -8.32
C ALA A 213 19.90 -13.08 -8.06
N ASP A 214 21.16 -13.19 -7.65
CA ASP A 214 21.63 -14.42 -7.01
C ASP A 214 21.04 -14.44 -5.60
N PHE A 215 20.19 -15.43 -5.32
CA PHE A 215 19.44 -15.54 -4.07
C PHE A 215 19.70 -16.90 -3.41
N ALA A 216 19.93 -16.86 -2.10
CA ALA A 216 19.59 -17.97 -1.23
C ALA A 216 18.08 -17.93 -0.93
N ILE A 217 17.42 -19.08 -1.08
CA ILE A 217 15.97 -19.23 -0.88
C ILE A 217 15.70 -20.14 0.31
N ASP A 218 14.80 -19.74 1.19
CA ASP A 218 14.24 -20.56 2.26
C ASP A 218 12.73 -20.73 2.11
N HIS A 219 12.23 -21.93 2.37
CA HIS A 219 10.81 -22.24 2.40
C HIS A 219 10.36 -22.28 3.85
N VAL A 220 10.03 -21.11 4.40
CA VAL A 220 9.64 -20.88 5.81
C VAL A 220 8.51 -21.81 6.26
N GLY A 221 7.62 -22.17 5.33
CA GLY A 221 6.63 -23.23 5.47
C GLY A 221 5.29 -22.92 4.81
N LEU A 222 4.26 -23.65 5.23
CA LEU A 222 2.87 -23.40 4.84
C LEU A 222 2.12 -22.74 6.01
N VAL A 223 1.47 -21.61 5.76
CA VAL A 223 0.58 -20.93 6.72
C VAL A 223 -0.81 -20.92 6.12
N ALA A 224 -1.77 -21.60 6.75
CA ALA A 224 -3.14 -21.74 6.22
C ALA A 224 -3.18 -22.20 4.74
N GLY A 225 -2.26 -23.07 4.34
CA GLY A 225 -2.13 -23.58 2.96
C GLY A 225 -1.37 -22.66 2.00
N ILE A 226 -0.87 -21.51 2.47
CA ILE A 226 -0.13 -20.52 1.67
C ILE A 226 1.38 -20.77 1.85
N PRO A 227 2.14 -21.03 0.78
CA PRO A 227 3.60 -21.05 0.83
C PRO A 227 4.17 -19.70 1.26
N VAL A 228 5.03 -19.73 2.28
CA VAL A 228 5.79 -18.57 2.74
C VAL A 228 7.26 -18.81 2.46
N GLU A 229 7.89 -17.87 1.76
CA GLU A 229 9.25 -18.00 1.23
C GLU A 229 10.08 -16.78 1.59
N SER A 230 11.40 -16.97 1.75
CA SER A 230 12.38 -15.91 1.95
C SER A 230 13.43 -15.96 0.85
N TYR A 231 13.71 -14.82 0.24
CA TYR A 231 14.74 -14.63 -0.78
C TYR A 231 15.73 -13.59 -0.25
N VAL A 232 16.97 -14.01 0.01
CA VAL A 232 18.03 -13.13 0.54
C VAL A 232 19.31 -13.31 -0.25
N TYR A 233 20.19 -12.32 -0.24
CA TYR A 233 21.49 -12.50 -0.88
C TYR A 233 22.29 -13.61 -0.18
N PRO A 234 23.09 -14.41 -0.91
CA PRO A 234 23.81 -15.56 -0.35
C PRO A 234 24.64 -15.23 0.90
N GLU A 235 25.28 -14.06 0.93
CA GLU A 235 26.08 -13.56 2.05
C GLU A 235 25.25 -13.31 3.32
N ASN A 236 23.95 -13.05 3.15
CA ASN A 236 22.99 -12.81 4.23
C ASN A 236 22.14 -14.04 4.55
N LYS A 237 22.43 -15.21 3.97
CA LYS A 237 21.59 -16.41 4.09
C LYS A 237 21.14 -16.72 5.52
N THR A 238 22.07 -16.93 6.44
CA THR A 238 21.77 -17.32 7.82
C THR A 238 20.99 -16.25 8.60
N PRO A 239 21.47 -14.99 8.72
CA PRO A 239 20.70 -13.97 9.43
C PRO A 239 19.38 -13.65 8.73
N GLY A 240 19.36 -13.61 7.40
CA GLY A 240 18.17 -13.29 6.60
C GLY A 240 17.05 -14.31 6.76
N PHE A 241 17.35 -15.61 6.73
CA PHE A 241 16.34 -16.65 6.96
C PHE A 241 15.76 -16.59 8.36
N ARG A 242 16.59 -16.30 9.38
CA ARG A 242 16.12 -16.11 10.76
C ARG A 242 15.20 -14.90 10.86
N ASP A 243 15.60 -13.76 10.32
CA ASP A 243 14.86 -12.52 10.45
C ASP A 243 13.52 -12.59 9.70
N TYR A 244 13.52 -13.15 8.48
CA TYR A 244 12.31 -13.25 7.65
C TYR A 244 11.35 -14.38 8.08
N ALA A 245 11.78 -15.28 8.97
CA ALA A 245 10.89 -16.27 9.56
C ALA A 245 9.73 -15.65 10.37
N ALA A 246 9.83 -14.37 10.76
CA ALA A 246 8.76 -13.63 11.43
C ALA A 246 7.42 -13.65 10.64
N ALA A 247 7.47 -13.75 9.31
CA ALA A 247 6.27 -13.88 8.46
C ALA A 247 5.35 -15.05 8.90
N LYS A 248 5.92 -16.12 9.48
CA LYS A 248 5.18 -17.29 9.97
C LYS A 248 4.25 -16.98 11.15
N ALA A 249 4.55 -15.94 11.93
CA ALA A 249 3.71 -15.46 13.03
C ALA A 249 2.77 -14.32 12.59
N ILE A 250 3.24 -13.44 11.72
CA ILE A 250 2.50 -12.27 11.23
C ILE A 250 1.31 -12.68 10.35
N LEU A 251 1.55 -13.54 9.35
CA LEU A 251 0.53 -13.93 8.37
C LEU A 251 -0.73 -14.55 9.01
N PRO A 252 -0.65 -15.54 9.93
CA PRO A 252 -1.86 -16.10 10.55
C PRO A 252 -2.58 -15.11 11.46
N PHE A 253 -1.87 -14.13 12.06
CA PHE A 253 -2.50 -13.09 12.86
C PHE A 253 -3.45 -12.23 11.99
N TYR A 254 -3.01 -11.79 10.82
CA TYR A 254 -3.84 -11.01 9.90
C TYR A 254 -4.95 -11.84 9.26
N ILE A 255 -4.71 -13.10 8.91
CA ILE A 255 -5.76 -14.01 8.43
C ILE A 255 -6.89 -14.12 9.45
N LYS A 256 -6.56 -14.26 10.74
CA LYS A 256 -7.53 -14.35 11.84
C LYS A 256 -8.28 -13.03 12.07
N LYS A 257 -7.59 -11.89 11.97
CA LYS A 257 -8.15 -10.57 12.30
C LYS A 257 -8.99 -9.96 11.17
N ILE A 258 -8.59 -10.15 9.92
CA ILE A 258 -9.19 -9.46 8.76
C ILE A 258 -10.02 -10.42 7.92
N GLY A 259 -9.40 -11.51 7.45
CA GLY A 259 -10.00 -12.49 6.56
C GLY A 259 -8.98 -13.24 5.71
N PRO A 260 -9.42 -14.18 4.86
CA PRO A 260 -8.53 -15.05 4.09
C PRO A 260 -7.59 -14.27 3.17
N TYR A 261 -6.31 -14.64 3.16
CA TYR A 261 -5.29 -14.06 2.27
C TYR A 261 -5.73 -14.10 0.79
N ALA A 262 -5.36 -13.09 0.00
CA ALA A 262 -5.82 -12.96 -1.38
C ALA A 262 -5.00 -13.79 -2.38
N TYR A 263 -3.71 -13.97 -2.10
CA TYR A 263 -2.75 -14.48 -3.07
C TYR A 263 -2.38 -15.94 -2.81
N GLN A 264 -1.71 -16.55 -3.79
CA GLN A 264 -1.37 -17.97 -3.76
C GLN A 264 -0.06 -18.28 -3.01
N LYS A 265 0.76 -17.27 -2.72
CA LYS A 265 2.01 -17.36 -1.95
C LYS A 265 2.32 -16.02 -1.27
N LEU A 266 3.25 -16.04 -0.33
CA LEU A 266 3.88 -14.84 0.24
C LEU A 266 5.40 -15.00 0.21
N ALA A 267 6.08 -14.27 -0.67
CA ALA A 267 7.54 -14.21 -0.70
C ALA A 267 8.04 -12.91 -0.05
N ASN A 268 9.05 -13.01 0.81
CA ASN A 268 9.74 -11.91 1.48
C ASN A 268 11.15 -11.79 0.91
N VAL A 269 11.49 -10.66 0.28
CA VAL A 269 12.65 -10.55 -0.61
C VAL A 269 13.55 -9.40 -0.17
N GLN A 270 14.82 -9.69 0.12
CA GLN A 270 15.85 -8.65 0.23
C GLN A 270 16.12 -8.04 -1.15
N SER A 271 16.08 -6.72 -1.27
CA SER A 271 16.01 -6.06 -2.58
C SER A 271 16.77 -4.75 -2.66
N LYS A 272 16.63 -4.07 -3.81
CA LYS A 272 17.12 -2.70 -4.07
C LYS A 272 16.02 -1.64 -4.00
N THR A 273 14.89 -1.91 -3.35
CA THR A 273 13.85 -0.88 -3.22
C THR A 273 14.42 0.40 -2.60
N ARG A 274 13.95 1.55 -3.08
CA ARG A 274 14.35 2.87 -2.54
C ARG A 274 13.64 3.24 -1.23
N PHE A 275 12.64 2.45 -0.84
CA PHE A 275 11.85 2.62 0.38
C PHE A 275 12.38 1.72 1.50
N GLY A 276 11.75 1.76 2.68
CA GLY A 276 12.02 0.79 3.75
C GLY A 276 11.53 -0.61 3.35
N GLY A 277 10.29 -0.71 2.91
CA GLY A 277 9.73 -1.88 2.26
C GLY A 277 8.84 -1.43 1.10
N MET A 278 8.54 -2.37 0.22
CA MET A 278 7.60 -2.21 -0.87
C MET A 278 6.68 -3.42 -0.88
N GLU A 279 5.40 -3.15 -0.76
CA GLU A 279 4.35 -4.09 -0.41
C GLU A 279 3.98 -5.09 -1.50
N ASN A 280 4.73 -5.16 -2.59
CA ASN A 280 4.33 -5.80 -3.83
C ASN A 280 3.56 -7.13 -3.62
N ALA A 281 2.32 -7.19 -4.10
CA ALA A 281 1.41 -8.30 -3.90
C ALA A 281 2.07 -9.67 -4.09
N SER A 282 2.01 -10.53 -3.07
CA SER A 282 2.64 -11.87 -3.00
C SER A 282 4.18 -11.94 -3.04
N ALA A 283 4.89 -10.82 -3.24
CA ALA A 283 6.34 -10.77 -3.41
C ALA A 283 6.95 -9.48 -2.83
N ILE A 284 6.85 -9.32 -1.51
CA ILE A 284 7.26 -8.12 -0.77
C ILE A 284 8.76 -7.90 -0.87
N PHE A 285 9.17 -6.67 -1.20
CA PHE A 285 10.57 -6.28 -1.36
C PHE A 285 11.00 -5.38 -0.20
N TYR A 286 12.02 -5.78 0.54
CA TYR A 286 12.59 -5.01 1.64
C TYR A 286 13.88 -4.34 1.21
N PHE A 287 14.19 -3.19 1.80
CA PHE A 287 15.42 -2.45 1.51
C PHE A 287 16.67 -3.30 1.72
N GLU A 288 17.75 -2.89 1.08
CA GLU A 288 18.95 -3.71 0.94
C GLU A 288 19.62 -4.09 2.28
N LYS A 289 19.51 -3.24 3.31
CA LYS A 289 20.08 -3.48 4.65
C LYS A 289 19.04 -3.95 5.67
N SER A 290 17.94 -4.53 5.20
CA SER A 290 16.86 -5.08 6.04
C SER A 290 17.31 -6.24 6.94
N VAL A 291 18.18 -7.12 6.43
CA VAL A 291 18.74 -8.22 7.22
C VAL A 291 19.61 -7.68 8.36
N GLY A 292 19.32 -8.13 9.58
CA GLY A 292 19.95 -7.65 10.81
C GLY A 292 19.39 -6.33 11.34
N SER A 293 18.39 -5.73 10.69
CA SER A 293 17.74 -4.51 11.19
C SER A 293 16.91 -4.82 12.45
N PRO A 294 17.01 -4.02 13.53
CA PRO A 294 16.22 -4.24 14.74
C PRO A 294 14.71 -4.07 14.51
N ASP A 295 14.32 -3.30 13.50
CA ASP A 295 12.93 -3.01 13.16
C ASP A 295 12.34 -3.97 12.11
N ILE A 296 13.09 -5.00 11.68
CA ILE A 296 12.67 -5.88 10.59
C ILE A 296 11.32 -6.54 10.85
N GLU A 297 11.04 -6.99 12.09
CA GLU A 297 9.74 -7.59 12.40
C GLU A 297 8.59 -6.60 12.23
N ALA A 298 8.75 -5.36 12.72
CA ALA A 298 7.72 -4.33 12.58
C ALA A 298 7.52 -3.95 11.12
N LEU A 299 8.62 -3.84 10.35
CA LEU A 299 8.56 -3.60 8.91
C LEU A 299 7.84 -4.74 8.18
N MET A 300 8.17 -6.00 8.47
CA MET A 300 7.46 -7.15 7.89
C MET A 300 5.98 -7.15 8.27
N ALA A 301 5.63 -6.77 9.50
CA ALA A 301 4.24 -6.66 9.90
C ALA A 301 3.50 -5.58 9.10
N HIS A 302 4.17 -4.46 8.80
CA HIS A 302 3.64 -3.39 7.95
C HIS A 302 3.42 -3.86 6.51
N GLU A 303 4.46 -4.41 5.89
CA GLU A 303 4.38 -4.85 4.49
C GLU A 303 3.42 -6.03 4.27
N ILE A 304 3.32 -6.94 5.24
CA ILE A 304 2.36 -8.06 5.14
C ILE A 304 0.91 -7.57 5.35
N ALA A 305 0.69 -6.50 6.13
CA ALA A 305 -0.65 -5.92 6.27
C ALA A 305 -1.16 -5.33 4.94
N HIS A 306 -0.25 -4.77 4.12
CA HIS A 306 -0.60 -4.23 2.81
C HIS A 306 -1.20 -5.24 1.84
N GLN A 307 -0.93 -6.53 2.04
CA GLN A 307 -1.54 -7.60 1.25
C GLN A 307 -3.08 -7.64 1.36
N TRP A 308 -3.65 -7.03 2.40
CA TRP A 308 -5.09 -6.76 2.51
C TRP A 308 -5.44 -5.33 2.09
N PHE A 309 -4.64 -4.34 2.52
CA PHE A 309 -4.92 -2.91 2.36
C PHE A 309 -3.85 -2.21 1.50
N GLY A 310 -4.21 -1.77 0.30
CA GLY A 310 -3.29 -1.27 -0.72
C GLY A 310 -3.23 -2.20 -1.92
N ASP A 311 -3.17 -3.52 -1.68
CA ASP A 311 -3.07 -4.53 -2.74
C ASP A 311 -4.40 -5.20 -3.08
N ALA A 312 -4.99 -5.93 -2.12
CA ALA A 312 -6.25 -6.64 -2.36
C ALA A 312 -7.41 -5.65 -2.42
N VAL A 313 -7.46 -4.71 -1.47
CA VAL A 313 -8.32 -3.53 -1.50
C VAL A 313 -7.46 -2.32 -1.83
N THR A 314 -7.49 -1.88 -3.09
CA THR A 314 -6.65 -0.77 -3.56
C THR A 314 -7.41 0.55 -3.49
N GLU A 315 -6.72 1.66 -3.37
CA GLU A 315 -7.34 2.97 -3.39
C GLU A 315 -7.93 3.29 -4.76
N LYS A 316 -9.08 3.95 -4.79
CA LYS A 316 -9.64 4.50 -6.04
C LYS A 316 -8.77 5.59 -6.64
N LYS A 317 -8.07 6.36 -5.80
CA LYS A 317 -7.12 7.41 -6.21
C LYS A 317 -6.07 7.60 -5.13
N TRP A 318 -4.91 8.13 -5.50
CA TRP A 318 -3.79 8.36 -4.59
C TRP A 318 -4.12 9.24 -3.38
N GLN A 319 -5.06 10.17 -3.49
CA GLN A 319 -5.47 11.02 -2.35
C GLN A 319 -6.11 10.22 -1.20
N HIS A 320 -6.45 8.94 -1.43
CA HIS A 320 -6.93 8.01 -0.41
C HIS A 320 -5.83 7.06 0.12
N ILE A 321 -4.54 7.31 -0.14
CA ILE A 321 -3.40 6.43 0.23
C ILE A 321 -3.34 6.08 1.73
N TRP A 322 -3.93 6.89 2.61
CA TRP A 322 -4.05 6.57 4.04
C TRP A 322 -4.82 5.25 4.28
N LEU A 323 -5.67 4.82 3.34
CA LEU A 323 -6.35 3.52 3.39
C LEU A 323 -5.38 2.34 3.29
N SER A 324 -4.20 2.55 2.71
CA SER A 324 -3.10 1.58 2.70
C SER A 324 -2.16 1.84 3.86
N GLU A 325 -1.57 3.04 3.92
CA GLU A 325 -0.50 3.34 4.88
C GLU A 325 -0.98 3.40 6.32
N GLY A 326 -2.13 4.03 6.57
CA GLY A 326 -2.72 4.15 7.91
C GLY A 326 -3.18 2.79 8.43
N PHE A 327 -3.72 1.95 7.54
CA PHE A 327 -4.07 0.58 7.86
C PHE A 327 -2.85 -0.28 8.16
N ALA A 328 -1.83 -0.28 7.30
CA ALA A 328 -0.62 -1.06 7.53
C ALA A 328 0.09 -0.63 8.83
N THR A 329 0.14 0.68 9.08
CA THR A 329 0.68 1.23 10.34
C THR A 329 -0.11 0.72 11.55
N TYR A 330 -1.45 0.83 11.52
CA TYR A 330 -2.27 0.41 12.67
C TYR A 330 -2.29 -1.10 12.87
N MET A 331 -2.35 -1.88 11.79
CA MET A 331 -2.31 -3.34 11.86
C MET A 331 -0.97 -3.84 12.42
N THR A 332 0.13 -3.14 12.11
CA THR A 332 1.43 -3.35 12.75
C THR A 332 1.35 -3.10 14.26
N ASP A 333 0.72 -1.99 14.66
CA ASP A 333 0.53 -1.66 16.07
C ASP A 333 -0.27 -2.75 16.80
N LEU A 334 -1.34 -3.28 16.18
CA LEU A 334 -2.14 -4.38 16.73
C LEU A 334 -1.38 -5.71 16.79
N TYR A 335 -0.54 -6.01 15.80
CA TYR A 335 0.31 -7.21 15.83
C TYR A 335 1.32 -7.14 16.99
N LEU A 336 2.00 -5.99 17.12
CA LEU A 336 2.97 -5.78 18.18
C LEU A 336 2.31 -5.71 19.56
N GLU A 337 1.11 -5.14 19.68
CA GLU A 337 0.28 -5.22 20.89
C GLU A 337 0.01 -6.68 21.27
N ASN A 338 -0.43 -7.49 20.31
CA ASN A 338 -0.74 -8.90 20.54
C ASN A 338 0.50 -9.70 20.99
N LYS A 339 1.68 -9.35 20.48
CA LYS A 339 2.93 -10.07 20.79
C LYS A 339 3.64 -9.56 22.04
N TYR A 340 3.64 -8.25 22.27
CA TYR A 340 4.48 -7.57 23.27
C TYR A 340 3.67 -6.77 24.32
N GLY A 341 2.34 -6.81 24.27
CA GLY A 341 1.44 -6.21 25.25
C GLY A 341 1.06 -4.75 24.98
N ALA A 342 0.11 -4.25 25.79
CA ALA A 342 -0.50 -2.93 25.61
C ALA A 342 0.47 -1.75 25.77
N ASP A 343 1.52 -1.88 26.58
CA ASP A 343 2.52 -0.81 26.73
C ASP A 343 3.30 -0.55 25.44
N THR A 344 3.49 -1.60 24.62
CA THR A 344 4.07 -1.47 23.27
C THR A 344 3.17 -0.62 22.36
N LEU A 345 1.86 -0.84 22.41
CA LEU A 345 0.89 -0.03 21.65
C LEU A 345 0.92 1.44 22.10
N LYS A 346 0.84 1.70 23.41
CA LYS A 346 0.85 3.05 23.98
C LYS A 346 2.09 3.83 23.57
N LYS A 347 3.27 3.21 23.67
CA LYS A 347 4.53 3.84 23.25
C LYS A 347 4.50 4.21 21.76
N ARG A 348 4.03 3.30 20.90
CA ARG A 348 3.97 3.55 19.45
C ARG A 348 2.97 4.64 19.08
N LEU A 349 1.80 4.68 19.74
CA LEU A 349 0.81 5.74 19.56
C LEU A 349 1.34 7.10 20.03
N ASP A 350 2.03 7.15 21.17
CA ASP A 350 2.65 8.37 21.68
C ASP A 350 3.76 8.88 20.74
N ASP A 351 4.61 7.99 20.23
CA ASP A 351 5.60 8.30 19.19
C ASP A 351 4.92 8.84 17.92
N ALA A 352 3.82 8.20 17.48
CA ALA A 352 3.04 8.62 16.33
C ALA A 352 2.38 10.00 16.53
N ARG A 353 1.85 10.29 17.74
CA ARG A 353 1.25 11.58 18.11
C ARG A 353 2.26 12.70 17.91
N ARG A 354 3.50 12.54 18.41
CA ARG A 354 4.57 13.53 18.26
C ARG A 354 4.93 13.78 16.80
N LYS A 355 4.95 12.74 15.96
CA LYS A 355 5.21 12.89 14.52
C LYS A 355 4.10 13.65 13.80
N VAL A 356 2.84 13.40 14.14
CA VAL A 356 1.69 14.14 13.58
C VAL A 356 1.76 15.62 13.95
N ILE A 357 2.00 15.93 15.23
CA ILE A 357 2.17 17.31 15.71
C ILE A 357 3.32 18.02 14.97
N ALA A 358 4.48 17.36 14.87
CA ALA A 358 5.64 17.91 14.19
C ALA A 358 5.44 18.10 12.67
N PHE A 359 4.64 17.23 12.04
CA PHE A 359 4.29 17.36 10.63
C PHE A 359 3.34 18.53 10.38
N GLU A 360 2.32 18.69 11.22
CA GLU A 360 1.36 19.79 11.10
C GLU A 360 2.04 21.16 11.14
N ALA A 361 3.00 21.35 12.04
CA ALA A 361 3.80 22.57 12.14
C ALA A 361 4.59 22.89 10.85
N LYS A 362 4.88 21.87 10.03
CA LYS A 362 5.57 22.02 8.73
C LYS A 362 4.59 22.16 7.58
N ARG A 363 3.45 21.45 7.64
CA ARG A 363 2.47 21.39 6.56
C ARG A 363 1.06 21.16 7.12
N PHE A 364 0.23 22.19 6.97
CA PHE A 364 -1.16 22.19 7.40
C PHE A 364 -2.10 21.70 6.28
N THR A 365 -2.15 20.38 6.07
CA THR A 365 -3.02 19.75 5.07
C THR A 365 -3.91 18.66 5.69
N PRO A 366 -5.07 18.32 5.09
CA PRO A 366 -5.87 17.18 5.52
C PRO A 366 -5.16 15.84 5.22
N VAL A 367 -5.72 14.73 5.73
CA VAL A 367 -5.25 13.37 5.40
C VAL A 367 -5.66 13.01 3.98
N VAL A 368 -6.93 13.23 3.65
CA VAL A 368 -7.43 13.12 2.27
C VAL A 368 -7.17 14.44 1.56
N ASP A 369 -5.95 14.59 1.04
CA ASP A 369 -5.51 15.81 0.35
C ASP A 369 -5.88 15.78 -1.13
N THR A 370 -7.07 16.31 -1.44
CA THR A 370 -7.58 16.43 -2.82
C THR A 370 -6.86 17.47 -3.67
N ALA A 371 -5.94 18.25 -3.09
CA ALA A 371 -5.18 19.26 -3.83
C ALA A 371 -3.98 18.65 -4.58
N VAL A 372 -3.48 17.49 -4.16
CA VAL A 372 -2.36 16.78 -4.79
C VAL A 372 -2.84 16.01 -6.01
N ASN A 373 -2.31 16.32 -7.20
CA ASN A 373 -2.77 15.72 -8.46
C ASN A 373 -1.66 15.04 -9.28
N ASP A 374 -0.40 15.31 -8.96
CA ASP A 374 0.79 14.93 -9.75
C ASP A 374 1.97 14.47 -8.89
N ASN A 375 2.30 15.18 -7.81
CA ASN A 375 3.38 14.82 -6.90
C ASN A 375 2.92 13.84 -5.81
N TYR A 376 2.62 12.59 -6.20
CA TYR A 376 2.07 11.60 -5.26
C TYR A 376 3.03 11.23 -4.12
N MET A 377 4.35 11.37 -4.30
CA MET A 377 5.35 11.19 -3.23
C MET A 377 5.05 12.07 -2.01
N GLN A 378 4.50 13.26 -2.22
CA GLN A 378 4.13 14.19 -1.16
C GLN A 378 3.00 13.67 -0.26
N LEU A 379 2.27 12.64 -0.68
CA LEU A 379 1.25 11.96 0.12
C LEU A 379 1.86 10.95 1.10
N LEU A 380 3.12 10.51 0.93
CA LEU A 380 3.83 9.69 1.91
C LEU A 380 4.36 10.57 3.04
N ASN A 381 3.53 10.79 4.06
CA ASN A 381 3.83 11.68 5.17
C ASN A 381 3.05 11.28 6.44
N ALA A 382 3.29 11.98 7.55
CA ALA A 382 2.71 11.60 8.84
C ALA A 382 1.18 11.67 8.91
N ASN A 383 0.50 12.37 7.99
CA ASN A 383 -0.95 12.26 7.89
C ASN A 383 -1.40 10.89 7.36
N SER A 384 -0.73 10.37 6.33
CA SER A 384 -1.13 9.10 5.70
C SER A 384 -0.80 7.89 6.58
N TYR A 385 0.33 7.93 7.28
CA TYR A 385 0.81 6.86 8.15
C TYR A 385 0.29 7.02 9.58
N GLU A 386 0.93 7.89 10.38
CA GLU A 386 0.68 8.01 11.81
C GLU A 386 -0.71 8.54 12.15
N LYS A 387 -1.17 9.60 11.48
CA LYS A 387 -2.52 10.14 11.72
C LYS A 387 -3.59 9.17 11.22
N GLY A 388 -3.36 8.50 10.08
CA GLY A 388 -4.20 7.41 9.60
C GLY A 388 -4.37 6.30 10.64
N SER A 389 -3.26 5.86 11.27
CA SER A 389 -3.29 4.89 12.37
C SER A 389 -4.06 5.39 13.58
N TRP A 390 -3.81 6.64 14.01
CA TRP A 390 -4.53 7.28 15.11
C TRP A 390 -6.04 7.31 14.90
N ILE A 391 -6.50 7.57 13.67
CA ILE A 391 -7.92 7.62 13.34
C ILE A 391 -8.54 6.23 13.45
N LEU A 392 -7.85 5.18 13.00
CA LEU A 392 -8.33 3.81 13.20
C LEU A 392 -8.35 3.44 14.69
N HIS A 393 -7.33 3.84 15.46
CA HIS A 393 -7.27 3.61 16.89
C HIS A 393 -8.42 4.29 17.66
N MET A 394 -8.62 5.59 17.43
CA MET A 394 -9.71 6.35 18.05
C MET A 394 -11.08 5.80 17.66
N LEU A 395 -11.25 5.35 16.40
CA LEU A 395 -12.50 4.75 15.94
C LEU A 395 -12.74 3.38 16.61
N ARG A 396 -11.70 2.55 16.77
CA ARG A 396 -11.77 1.29 17.54
C ARG A 396 -12.18 1.56 18.99
N HIS A 397 -11.57 2.57 19.63
CA HIS A 397 -11.93 2.96 21.00
C HIS A 397 -13.38 3.44 21.11
N GLN A 398 -13.85 4.24 20.15
CA GLN A 398 -15.22 4.75 20.12
C GLN A 398 -16.28 3.66 19.88
N LEU A 399 -16.00 2.71 18.97
CA LEU A 399 -16.97 1.69 18.56
C LEU A 399 -16.88 0.37 19.35
N GLY A 400 -15.73 0.14 19.99
CA GLY A 400 -15.37 -1.13 20.60
C GLY A 400 -14.85 -2.16 19.59
N ASP A 401 -14.02 -3.08 20.09
CA ASP A 401 -13.28 -4.08 19.29
C ASP A 401 -14.16 -4.93 18.37
N ALA A 402 -15.32 -5.38 18.84
CA ALA A 402 -16.19 -6.28 18.10
C ALA A 402 -16.77 -5.59 16.85
N VAL A 403 -17.25 -4.36 17.00
CA VAL A 403 -17.81 -3.57 15.89
C VAL A 403 -16.69 -3.19 14.92
N PHE A 404 -15.54 -2.76 15.44
CA PHE A 404 -14.39 -2.40 14.63
C PHE A 404 -13.93 -3.57 13.76
N MET A 405 -13.68 -4.73 14.35
CA MET A 405 -13.20 -5.91 13.61
C MET A 405 -14.24 -6.43 12.61
N LYS A 406 -15.54 -6.34 12.94
CA LYS A 406 -16.62 -6.66 12.00
C LYS A 406 -16.60 -5.72 10.78
N ALA A 407 -16.46 -4.41 10.99
CA ALA A 407 -16.37 -3.44 9.91
C ALA A 407 -15.15 -3.68 9.02
N ILE A 408 -13.98 -3.97 9.61
CA ILE A 408 -12.76 -4.29 8.86
C ILE A 408 -12.94 -5.55 8.00
N SER A 409 -13.53 -6.61 8.57
CA SER A 409 -13.78 -7.84 7.82
C SER A 409 -14.80 -7.64 6.68
N ASN A 410 -15.86 -6.86 6.92
CA ASN A 410 -16.85 -6.51 5.90
C ASN A 410 -16.22 -5.69 4.77
N TYR A 411 -15.45 -4.64 5.11
CA TYR A 411 -14.72 -3.82 4.15
C TYR A 411 -13.79 -4.68 3.27
N TYR A 412 -12.98 -5.55 3.89
CA TYR A 412 -12.15 -6.46 3.12
C TYR A 412 -12.98 -7.38 2.21
N LYS A 413 -14.05 -7.98 2.73
CA LYS A 413 -14.90 -8.90 1.97
C LYS A 413 -15.58 -8.23 0.77
N HIS A 414 -16.09 -7.01 0.94
CA HIS A 414 -16.77 -6.27 -0.13
C HIS A 414 -15.81 -5.79 -1.22
N TYR A 415 -14.62 -5.33 -0.83
CA TYR A 415 -13.69 -4.68 -1.74
C TYR A 415 -12.48 -5.55 -2.16
N LYS A 416 -12.39 -6.81 -1.73
CA LYS A 416 -11.33 -7.74 -2.16
C LYS A 416 -11.32 -7.89 -3.68
N GLY A 417 -10.21 -7.51 -4.30
CA GLY A 417 -10.03 -7.47 -5.76
C GLY A 417 -10.65 -6.26 -6.45
N ALA A 418 -11.08 -5.25 -5.68
CA ALA A 418 -11.71 -4.03 -6.15
C ALA A 418 -10.94 -2.79 -5.64
N ASN A 419 -11.51 -1.61 -5.87
CA ASN A 419 -11.01 -0.35 -5.33
C ASN A 419 -12.00 0.28 -4.34
N ALA A 420 -11.46 0.96 -3.33
CA ALA A 420 -12.23 1.70 -2.33
C ALA A 420 -11.71 3.13 -2.13
N ASN A 421 -12.57 4.02 -1.65
CA ASN A 421 -12.21 5.33 -1.13
C ASN A 421 -12.60 5.47 0.34
N THR A 422 -12.25 6.61 0.94
CA THR A 422 -12.53 6.91 2.34
C THR A 422 -14.02 6.79 2.70
N ASP A 423 -14.91 7.18 1.80
CA ASP A 423 -16.36 7.10 2.01
C ASP A 423 -16.90 5.67 1.94
N ASP A 424 -16.28 4.81 1.14
CA ASP A 424 -16.58 3.38 1.10
C ASP A 424 -16.31 2.76 2.48
N LEU A 425 -15.11 2.99 3.04
CA LEU A 425 -14.76 2.52 4.38
C LEU A 425 -15.71 3.07 5.46
N ARG A 426 -16.02 4.37 5.41
CA ARG A 426 -16.97 4.99 6.35
C ARG A 426 -18.29 4.23 6.39
N ARG A 427 -18.85 3.87 5.23
CA ARG A 427 -20.13 3.16 5.16
C ARG A 427 -20.05 1.77 5.79
N GLU A 428 -18.95 1.04 5.62
CA GLU A 428 -18.76 -0.26 6.29
C GLU A 428 -18.78 -0.15 7.82
N PHE A 429 -18.19 0.92 8.36
CA PHE A 429 -18.27 1.19 9.80
C PHE A 429 -19.65 1.65 10.25
N GLU A 430 -20.35 2.49 9.47
CA GLU A 430 -21.72 2.89 9.75
C GLU A 430 -22.68 1.69 9.74
N ASP A 431 -22.55 0.80 8.75
CA ASP A 431 -23.36 -0.42 8.63
C ASP A 431 -23.08 -1.41 9.78
N ALA A 432 -21.82 -1.50 10.24
CA ALA A 432 -21.46 -2.36 11.36
C ALA A 432 -21.93 -1.81 12.72
N SER A 433 -21.91 -0.48 12.89
CA SER A 433 -22.15 0.20 14.17
C SER A 433 -23.57 0.72 14.36
N GLY A 434 -24.32 0.96 13.28
CA GLY A 434 -25.64 1.59 13.31
C GLY A 434 -25.61 3.10 13.61
N ILE A 435 -24.44 3.73 13.66
CA ILE A 435 -24.30 5.18 13.92
C ILE A 435 -23.70 5.90 12.72
N SER A 436 -24.09 7.17 12.52
CA SER A 436 -23.49 8.02 11.48
C SER A 436 -22.08 8.44 11.88
N LEU A 437 -21.11 8.23 10.98
CA LEU A 437 -19.69 8.57 11.18
C LEU A 437 -19.24 9.72 10.27
N LYS A 438 -20.18 10.39 9.60
CA LYS A 438 -19.88 11.55 8.73
C LYS A 438 -19.09 12.64 9.44
N ALA A 439 -19.48 13.03 10.65
CA ALA A 439 -18.79 14.07 11.42
C ALA A 439 -17.37 13.62 11.79
N TYR A 440 -17.23 12.38 12.27
CA TYR A 440 -15.96 11.77 12.63
C TYR A 440 -14.97 11.77 11.44
N PHE A 441 -15.38 11.22 10.30
CA PHE A 441 -14.52 11.18 9.11
C PHE A 441 -14.22 12.60 8.58
N LYS A 442 -15.21 13.49 8.57
CA LYS A 442 -15.01 14.88 8.11
C LYS A 442 -13.95 15.62 8.94
N GLN A 443 -14.03 15.54 10.26
CA GLN A 443 -13.10 16.29 11.12
C GLN A 443 -11.69 15.67 11.11
N TRP A 444 -11.58 14.35 11.10
CA TRP A 444 -10.26 13.71 11.25
C TRP A 444 -9.52 13.50 9.94
N LEU A 445 -10.23 13.29 8.81
CA LEU A 445 -9.62 12.95 7.52
C LEU A 445 -9.65 14.09 6.51
N TYR A 446 -10.76 14.82 6.45
CA TYR A 446 -10.98 15.88 5.44
C TYR A 446 -10.69 17.30 5.95
N THR A 447 -10.38 17.45 7.24
CA THR A 447 -10.00 18.72 7.84
C THR A 447 -8.55 18.65 8.28
N ALA A 448 -7.75 19.65 7.89
CA ALA A 448 -6.39 19.82 8.37
C ALA A 448 -6.41 20.15 9.87
N GLY A 449 -5.36 19.78 10.60
CA GLY A 449 -5.30 20.07 12.04
C GLY A 449 -5.58 18.89 12.95
N HIS A 450 -5.28 19.06 14.23
CA HIS A 450 -5.78 18.27 15.35
C HIS A 450 -6.23 19.21 16.48
N PRO A 451 -6.88 18.72 17.55
CA PRO A 451 -7.22 19.55 18.69
C PRO A 451 -5.97 20.10 19.40
N HIS A 452 -5.90 21.42 19.55
CA HIS A 452 -4.93 22.14 20.36
C HIS A 452 -5.63 22.62 21.64
N LEU A 453 -5.30 22.06 22.80
CA LEU A 453 -6.00 22.37 24.04
C LEU A 453 -5.18 23.30 24.93
N LYS A 454 -5.81 24.36 25.41
CA LYS A 454 -5.29 25.15 26.53
C LYS A 454 -6.09 24.79 27.77
N ILE A 455 -5.41 24.28 28.77
CA ILE A 455 -6.05 23.77 29.99
C ILE A 455 -5.57 24.61 31.18
N THR A 456 -6.51 25.23 31.88
CA THR A 456 -6.26 25.92 33.14
C THR A 456 -7.11 25.32 34.25
N SER A 457 -6.68 25.49 35.50
CA SER A 457 -7.43 25.02 36.67
C SER A 457 -7.71 26.16 37.62
N ARG A 458 -8.91 26.16 38.22
CA ARG A 458 -9.27 27.06 39.33
C ARG A 458 -9.89 26.25 40.47
N TYR A 459 -9.35 26.40 41.67
CA TYR A 459 -9.99 25.86 42.86
C TYR A 459 -11.16 26.74 43.31
N ASP A 460 -12.31 26.12 43.52
CA ASP A 460 -13.50 26.73 44.10
C ASP A 460 -13.54 26.40 45.59
N VAL A 461 -13.30 27.42 46.42
CA VAL A 461 -13.19 27.27 47.88
C VAL A 461 -14.53 26.87 48.50
N ASP A 462 -15.64 27.41 47.99
CA ASP A 462 -16.98 27.20 48.54
C ASP A 462 -17.46 25.78 48.25
N ARG A 463 -17.20 25.29 47.03
CA ARG A 463 -17.58 23.94 46.60
C ARG A 463 -16.56 22.86 46.95
N LYS A 464 -15.36 23.27 47.40
CA LYS A 464 -14.21 22.39 47.62
C LYS A 464 -13.90 21.53 46.38
N SER A 465 -14.08 22.12 45.20
CA SER A 465 -13.91 21.46 43.91
C SER A 465 -12.86 22.19 43.07
N THR A 466 -12.27 21.50 42.10
CA THR A 466 -11.46 22.16 41.07
C THR A 466 -12.22 22.18 39.76
N VAL A 467 -12.33 23.36 39.16
CA VAL A 467 -12.84 23.53 37.80
C VAL A 467 -11.66 23.53 36.83
N LEU A 468 -11.67 22.59 35.89
CA LEU A 468 -10.78 22.59 34.74
C LEU A 468 -11.45 23.33 33.59
N HIS A 469 -10.80 24.39 33.13
CA HIS A 469 -11.21 25.15 31.96
C HIS A 469 -10.42 24.68 30.75
N ILE A 470 -11.11 24.06 29.79
CA ILE A 470 -10.52 23.52 28.57
C ILE A 470 -10.96 24.37 27.39
N GLU A 471 -10.00 25.03 26.75
CA GLU A 471 -10.20 25.82 25.53
C GLU A 471 -9.59 25.08 24.33
N GLN A 472 -10.39 24.85 23.28
CA GLN A 472 -9.86 24.51 21.96
C GLN A 472 -9.34 25.78 21.30
N THR A 473 -8.06 25.86 20.96
CA THR A 473 -7.46 27.12 20.48
C THR A 473 -7.44 27.24 18.95
N GLN A 474 -7.58 26.13 18.23
CA GLN A 474 -7.59 26.10 16.76
C GLN A 474 -8.92 26.61 16.18
N GLU A 475 -8.92 27.20 14.98
CA GLU A 475 -10.14 27.81 14.39
C GLU A 475 -11.32 26.84 14.30
N ARG A 476 -11.09 25.64 13.73
CA ARG A 476 -12.12 24.60 13.57
C ARG A 476 -12.22 23.73 14.82
N LEU A 477 -13.40 23.72 15.44
CA LEU A 477 -13.66 22.86 16.60
C LEU A 477 -13.74 21.39 16.19
N PHE A 478 -13.22 20.53 17.07
CA PHE A 478 -13.36 19.09 16.98
C PHE A 478 -14.33 18.61 18.06
N GLU A 479 -15.04 17.51 17.77
CA GLU A 479 -15.82 16.78 18.77
C GLU A 479 -15.07 15.51 19.18
N PHE A 480 -14.71 15.38 20.45
CA PHE A 480 -13.97 14.22 20.96
C PHE A 480 -14.28 13.95 22.43
N SER A 481 -13.86 12.78 22.92
CA SER A 481 -13.91 12.42 24.33
C SER A 481 -12.51 12.55 24.94
N LEU A 482 -12.38 13.31 26.01
CA LEU A 482 -11.14 13.45 26.77
C LEU A 482 -11.20 12.61 28.03
N GLU A 483 -10.27 11.67 28.16
CA GLU A 483 -10.07 10.88 29.36
C GLU A 483 -9.17 11.63 30.35
N ILE A 484 -9.54 11.65 31.62
CA ILE A 484 -8.77 12.30 32.69
C ILE A 484 -8.69 11.33 33.88
N ALA A 485 -7.49 11.13 34.41
CA ALA A 485 -7.25 10.41 35.66
C ALA A 485 -6.40 11.25 36.61
N THR A 486 -6.46 10.94 37.91
CA THR A 486 -5.60 11.56 38.91
C THR A 486 -4.77 10.52 39.65
N ARG A 487 -3.67 10.95 40.27
CA ARG A 487 -2.80 10.05 41.04
C ARG A 487 -3.53 9.44 42.25
N ALA A 488 -4.36 10.19 42.97
CA ALA A 488 -5.10 9.72 44.13
C ALA A 488 -6.39 8.97 43.78
N LYS A 489 -6.96 9.22 42.59
CA LYS A 489 -8.13 8.50 42.05
C LYS A 489 -7.80 8.00 40.63
N PRO A 490 -7.22 6.81 40.49
CA PRO A 490 -6.80 6.28 39.19
C PRO A 490 -7.98 5.87 38.28
N ALA A 491 -9.23 6.02 38.74
CA ALA A 491 -10.39 5.84 37.89
C ALA A 491 -10.36 6.85 36.75
N VAL A 492 -10.47 6.35 35.52
CA VAL A 492 -10.51 7.19 34.31
C VAL A 492 -11.92 7.74 34.15
N HIS A 493 -12.02 9.06 34.05
CA HIS A 493 -13.27 9.77 33.76
C HIS A 493 -13.24 10.34 32.34
N THR A 494 -14.34 10.16 31.60
CA THR A 494 -14.44 10.59 30.20
C THR A 494 -15.38 11.79 30.08
N TYR A 495 -14.91 12.85 29.42
CA TYR A 495 -15.65 14.09 29.22
C TYR A 495 -15.77 14.42 27.73
N ALA A 496 -16.99 14.74 27.28
CA ALA A 496 -17.21 15.14 25.89
C ALA A 496 -16.81 16.61 25.68
N ILE A 497 -15.86 16.85 24.77
CA ILE A 497 -15.41 18.19 24.39
C ILE A 497 -15.95 18.48 22.99
N LYS A 498 -16.76 19.52 22.87
CA LYS A 498 -17.42 19.92 21.61
C LYS A 498 -17.38 21.42 21.36
N GLN A 499 -17.39 22.21 22.44
CA GLN A 499 -17.46 23.65 22.38
C GLN A 499 -16.06 24.27 22.38
N ARG A 500 -15.99 25.57 22.07
CA ARG A 500 -14.76 26.37 22.19
C ARG A 500 -14.16 26.27 23.58
N ILE A 501 -15.03 26.35 24.60
CA ILE A 501 -14.70 26.26 26.01
C ILE A 501 -15.54 25.14 26.62
N THR A 502 -14.94 24.32 27.48
CA THR A 502 -15.64 23.33 28.30
C THR A 502 -15.08 23.37 29.72
N ASP A 503 -15.94 23.61 30.70
CA ASP A 503 -15.59 23.59 32.11
C ASP A 503 -15.96 22.23 32.72
N ILE A 504 -15.00 21.58 33.39
CA ILE A 504 -15.17 20.29 34.06
C ILE A 504 -14.96 20.47 35.56
N GLU A 505 -15.97 20.15 36.35
CA GLU A 505 -15.88 20.17 37.81
C GLU A 505 -15.36 18.83 38.35
N LEU A 506 -14.22 18.86 39.02
CA LEU A 506 -13.62 17.75 39.74
C LEU A 506 -13.95 17.89 41.24
N PRO A 507 -14.52 16.86 41.91
CA PRO A 507 -15.02 16.96 43.28
C PRO A 507 -13.90 16.87 44.35
N PHE A 508 -12.72 17.43 44.06
CA PHE A 508 -11.55 17.44 44.94
C PHE A 508 -10.60 18.59 44.58
N ALA A 509 -9.71 18.96 45.52
CA ALA A 509 -8.69 19.98 45.30
C ALA A 509 -7.49 19.42 44.52
N LEU A 510 -7.10 20.08 43.43
CA LEU A 510 -5.97 19.67 42.59
C LEU A 510 -4.59 19.78 43.25
N ALA A 511 -4.43 20.65 44.26
CA ALA A 511 -3.14 20.99 44.85
C ALA A 511 -2.37 19.80 45.47
N GLN A 512 -2.98 18.62 45.57
CA GLN A 512 -2.36 17.39 46.08
C GLN A 512 -2.23 16.29 45.02
N ASP A 513 -2.66 16.51 43.77
CA ASP A 513 -2.84 15.45 42.78
C ASP A 513 -2.29 15.81 41.40
N VAL A 514 -1.67 14.83 40.72
CA VAL A 514 -1.19 15.00 39.34
C VAL A 514 -2.29 14.57 38.38
N LEU A 515 -2.80 15.49 37.57
CA LEU A 515 -3.69 15.18 36.46
C LEU A 515 -2.92 14.49 35.34
N THR A 516 -3.49 13.40 34.85
CA THR A 516 -3.06 12.77 33.61
C THR A 516 -4.19 12.89 32.60
N PHE A 517 -3.94 13.63 31.52
CA PHE A 517 -4.84 13.72 30.38
C PHE A 517 -4.52 12.59 29.42
N ASP A 518 -5.56 11.87 29.02
CA ASP A 518 -5.49 10.70 28.16
C ASP A 518 -4.50 9.62 28.66
N PRO A 519 -4.71 9.09 29.89
CA PRO A 519 -3.80 8.11 30.50
C PRO A 519 -3.69 6.80 29.70
N GLY A 520 -4.67 6.52 28.84
CA GLY A 520 -4.68 5.36 27.95
C GLY A 520 -3.97 5.58 26.62
N VAL A 521 -3.60 6.83 26.27
CA VAL A 521 -3.07 7.20 24.95
C VAL A 521 -4.09 6.86 23.84
N ASN A 522 -5.35 7.26 24.05
CA ASN A 522 -6.50 6.97 23.20
C ASN A 522 -6.99 8.17 22.37
N LEU A 523 -6.36 9.35 22.50
CA LEU A 523 -6.76 10.56 21.77
C LEU A 523 -5.58 11.21 21.03
N LEU A 524 -5.78 11.64 19.78
CA LEU A 524 -4.83 12.49 19.07
C LEU A 524 -5.11 13.96 19.39
N PHE A 525 -4.23 14.59 20.17
CA PHE A 525 -4.28 16.00 20.54
C PHE A 525 -2.91 16.45 21.08
N ASP A 526 -2.72 17.74 21.22
CA ASP A 526 -1.72 18.33 22.09
C ASP A 526 -2.38 19.32 23.06
N TYR A 527 -1.65 19.65 24.13
CA TYR A 527 -2.16 20.59 25.12
C TYR A 527 -1.05 21.40 25.78
N GLN A 528 -1.42 22.61 26.19
CA GLN A 528 -0.66 23.45 27.11
C GLN A 528 -1.40 23.47 28.45
N LEU A 529 -0.74 22.98 29.50
CA LEU A 529 -1.25 23.03 30.87
C LEU A 529 -0.68 24.25 31.61
N MET A 530 -1.56 25.10 32.12
CA MET A 530 -1.20 26.20 33.01
C MET A 530 -1.96 26.04 34.32
N LEU A 531 -1.32 25.40 35.30
CA LEU A 531 -1.86 25.27 36.65
C LEU A 531 -1.56 26.56 37.41
N ASN A 532 -2.62 27.19 37.94
CA ASN A 532 -2.54 28.34 38.84
C ASN A 532 -2.59 27.91 40.30
#